data_AF-A0A815ZQL1-F1
#
_entry.id   AF-A0A815ZQL1-F1
#
_cell.length_a   1.000
_cell.length_b   1.000
_cell.length_c   1.000
_cell.angle_alpha   90.00
_cell.angle_beta   90.00
_cell.angle_gamma   90.00
#
_symmetry.space_group_name_H-M   'P 1'
#
loop_
_entity.id
_entity.type
_entity.pdbx_description
1 polymer ?
#
loop_
_entity_poly.entity_id
_entity_poly.type
_entity_poly.pdbx_seq_one_letter_code
_entity_poly.pdbx_strand_id
1 'polypeptide(L)'
;MMRRNSNDSDEYQEIEQPTVPLQPLIDVQIDTRERFFIGKDYSNSYHKDFEFLEKYNEDYIEREKCPRMPWHDEALVVLGEVARDAARHFIQRWNIHKRELCMNDNSIPFLLPKTYDDKRELNDINWKSFLDLTPIPVNAQ
;
A
#
# COMPACT_ATOMS: atom_id res chain seq x y z
N MET A 1 15.33 24.40 36.16
CA MET A 1 16.69 24.79 35.75
C MET A 1 17.65 23.73 36.28
N MET A 2 17.99 22.71 35.48
CA MET A 2 18.92 21.65 35.90
C MET A 2 20.25 21.84 35.18
N ARG A 3 21.34 21.90 35.96
CA ARG A 3 22.73 22.05 35.47
C ARG A 3 23.17 20.76 34.78
N ARG A 4 23.68 20.86 33.55
CA ARG A 4 24.44 19.77 32.93
C ARG A 4 25.88 19.86 33.44
N ASN A 5 26.35 18.80 34.11
CA ASN A 5 27.78 18.63 34.35
C ASN A 5 28.41 18.16 33.04
N SER A 6 29.37 18.95 32.56
CA SER A 6 30.31 18.58 31.51
C SER A 6 31.37 17.68 32.13
N ASN A 7 31.40 16.39 31.77
CA ASN A 7 32.58 15.49 31.74
C ASN A 7 32.16 14.02 31.89
N ASP A 8 31.39 13.47 30.95
CA ASP A 8 31.39 12.03 30.73
C ASP A 8 31.53 11.80 29.23
N SER A 9 32.75 11.50 28.82
CA SER A 9 33.08 10.98 27.51
C SER A 9 32.83 9.48 27.56
N ASP A 10 31.61 9.06 27.20
CA ASP A 10 31.24 7.64 27.15
C ASP A 10 32.01 6.95 26.01
N GLU A 11 32.90 6.04 26.42
CA GLU A 11 33.68 5.14 25.60
C GLU A 11 32.74 4.08 24.98
N TYR A 12 32.60 4.09 23.66
CA TYR A 12 31.78 3.09 22.95
C TYR A 12 32.48 1.73 22.98
N GLN A 13 31.99 0.80 23.80
CA GLN A 13 32.41 -0.60 23.71
C GLN A 13 31.82 -1.23 22.45
N GLU A 14 32.68 -1.69 21.53
CA GLU A 14 32.28 -2.54 20.40
C GLU A 14 31.72 -3.87 20.96
N ILE A 15 30.41 -4.08 20.80
CA ILE A 15 29.78 -5.35 21.11
C ILE A 15 30.08 -6.28 19.93
N GLU A 16 30.98 -7.24 20.12
CA GLU A 16 31.20 -8.32 19.13
C GLU A 16 29.89 -9.10 18.95
N GLN A 17 29.30 -8.98 17.76
CA GLN A 17 28.14 -9.77 17.35
C GLN A 17 28.57 -11.25 17.27
N PRO A 18 27.87 -12.19 17.91
CA PRO A 18 28.22 -13.60 17.81
C PRO A 18 28.09 -14.04 16.34
N THR A 19 29.20 -14.44 15.72
CA THR A 19 29.24 -15.01 14.38
C THR A 19 28.64 -16.42 14.42
N VAL A 20 27.32 -16.49 14.30
CA VAL A 20 26.63 -17.75 14.05
C VAL A 20 27.03 -18.22 12.64
N PRO A 21 27.56 -19.44 12.46
CA PRO A 21 27.88 -19.95 11.14
C PRO A 21 26.60 -20.02 10.32
N LEU A 22 26.53 -19.27 9.23
CA LEU A 22 25.46 -19.37 8.23
C LEU A 22 25.55 -20.75 7.59
N GLN A 23 24.79 -21.71 8.11
CA GLN A 23 24.51 -22.92 7.36
C GLN A 23 23.68 -22.51 6.14
N PRO A 24 24.03 -22.95 4.91
CA PRO A 24 23.21 -22.69 3.74
C PRO A 24 21.94 -23.51 3.92
N LEU A 25 20.91 -22.86 4.46
CA LEU A 25 19.65 -23.50 4.74
C LEU A 25 18.87 -23.59 3.43
N ILE A 26 19.20 -24.64 2.66
CA ILE A 26 18.35 -25.26 1.65
C ILE A 26 18.15 -24.36 0.42
N ASP A 27 18.48 -24.88 -0.76
CA ASP A 27 17.95 -24.37 -2.02
C ASP A 27 16.43 -24.57 -2.01
N VAL A 28 15.71 -23.74 -1.26
CA VAL A 28 14.26 -23.71 -1.28
C VAL A 28 13.94 -23.06 -2.60
N GLN A 29 13.68 -23.87 -3.62
CA GLN A 29 12.81 -23.46 -4.71
C GLN A 29 11.45 -23.14 -4.07
N ILE A 30 11.32 -21.92 -3.54
CA ILE A 30 10.08 -21.39 -2.99
C ILE A 30 9.14 -21.31 -4.19
N ASP A 31 8.19 -22.24 -4.26
CA ASP A 31 7.06 -22.16 -5.17
C ASP A 31 6.49 -20.74 -5.04
N THR A 32 6.49 -19.98 -6.13
CA THR A 32 6.09 -18.57 -6.16
C THR A 32 4.63 -18.35 -5.72
N ARG A 33 3.90 -19.43 -5.45
CA ARG A 33 2.52 -19.49 -4.96
C ARG A 33 2.36 -19.14 -3.47
N GLU A 34 3.42 -19.05 -2.67
CA GLU A 34 3.32 -18.83 -1.21
C GLU A 34 3.78 -17.43 -0.72
N ARG A 35 4.05 -16.48 -1.62
CA ARG A 35 4.53 -15.14 -1.25
C ARG A 35 3.40 -14.11 -1.25
N PHE A 36 3.13 -13.48 -0.10
CA PHE A 36 2.11 -12.43 0.03
C PHE A 36 2.42 -11.13 -0.74
N PHE A 37 3.71 -10.79 -0.89
CA PHE A 37 4.16 -9.55 -1.56
C PHE A 37 5.02 -9.92 -2.76
N ILE A 38 4.49 -9.75 -3.98
CA ILE A 38 5.11 -10.21 -5.22
C ILE A 38 5.80 -9.03 -5.93
N GLY A 39 7.00 -9.26 -6.45
CA GLY A 39 7.72 -8.24 -7.23
C GLY A 39 7.90 -6.93 -6.45
N LYS A 40 7.47 -5.82 -7.06
CA LYS A 40 7.57 -4.48 -6.47
C LYS A 40 6.75 -4.28 -5.20
N ASP A 41 5.76 -5.14 -4.91
CA ASP A 41 5.00 -5.06 -3.65
C ASP A 41 5.86 -5.39 -2.43
N TYR A 42 6.97 -6.12 -2.62
CA TYR A 42 7.98 -6.26 -1.59
C TYR A 42 8.94 -5.07 -1.64
N SER A 43 8.69 -4.11 -0.75
CA SER A 43 9.36 -2.81 -0.78
C SER A 43 9.88 -2.39 0.59
N ASN A 44 10.92 -1.56 0.55
CA ASN A 44 11.44 -0.86 1.71
C ASN A 44 11.90 0.53 1.25
N SER A 45 10.98 1.50 1.31
CA SER A 45 11.23 2.88 0.83
C SER A 45 12.33 3.62 1.58
N TYR A 46 12.70 3.16 2.79
CA TYR A 46 13.87 3.72 3.49
C TYR A 46 15.18 3.24 2.86
N HIS A 47 15.21 2.00 2.36
CA HIS A 47 16.39 1.41 1.74
C HIS A 47 16.52 1.78 0.27
N LYS A 48 15.42 1.70 -0.49
CA LYS A 48 15.42 1.94 -1.94
C LYS A 48 14.03 2.33 -2.45
N ASP A 49 13.99 3.38 -3.26
CA ASP A 49 12.78 3.80 -3.98
C ASP A 49 12.47 2.89 -5.18
N PHE A 50 11.23 2.97 -5.67
CA PHE A 50 10.78 2.15 -6.78
C PHE A 50 11.55 2.48 -8.08
N GLU A 51 12.00 1.44 -8.77
CA GLU A 51 12.67 1.52 -10.06
C GLU A 51 12.05 0.54 -11.05
N PHE A 52 12.06 0.90 -12.33
CA PHE A 52 11.59 0.06 -13.44
C PHE A 52 10.15 -0.47 -13.22
N LEU A 53 9.19 0.43 -13.00
CA LEU A 53 7.79 0.11 -12.69
C LEU A 53 7.09 -0.74 -13.76
N GLU A 54 7.54 -0.66 -15.02
CA GLU A 54 7.08 -1.53 -16.12
C GLU A 54 7.28 -3.03 -15.81
N LYS A 55 8.29 -3.36 -14.99
CA LYS A 55 8.61 -4.72 -14.54
C LYS A 55 7.99 -5.00 -13.17
N TYR A 56 6.67 -4.84 -13.05
CA TYR A 56 5.94 -4.88 -11.78
C TYR A 56 6.11 -6.21 -11.00
N ASN A 57 6.32 -7.32 -11.71
CA ASN A 57 6.47 -8.65 -11.12
C ASN A 57 7.91 -9.00 -10.74
N GLU A 58 8.89 -8.17 -11.08
CA GLU A 58 10.31 -8.37 -10.73
C GLU A 58 10.65 -7.63 -9.44
N ASP A 59 11.35 -8.32 -8.54
CA ASP A 59 11.89 -7.70 -7.33
C ASP A 59 12.95 -6.65 -7.70
N TYR A 60 12.96 -5.54 -6.96
CA TYR A 60 13.96 -4.48 -7.12
C TYR A 60 14.92 -4.37 -5.93
N ILE A 61 14.62 -5.14 -4.87
CA ILE A 61 15.42 -5.30 -3.66
C ILE A 61 15.66 -6.80 -3.40
N GLU A 62 16.85 -7.13 -2.92
CA GLU A 62 17.21 -8.50 -2.57
C GLU A 62 16.57 -8.90 -1.23
N ARG A 63 15.58 -9.80 -1.29
CA ARG A 63 14.77 -10.20 -0.12
C ARG A 63 15.56 -10.85 1.02
N GLU A 64 16.68 -11.48 0.70
CA GLU A 64 17.56 -12.14 1.69
C GLU A 64 18.36 -11.14 2.53
N LYS A 65 18.59 -9.94 1.99
CA LYS A 65 19.44 -8.93 2.62
C LYS A 65 18.64 -7.76 3.17
N CYS A 66 17.57 -7.37 2.48
CA CYS A 66 16.74 -6.24 2.86
C CYS A 66 15.34 -6.73 3.22
N PRO A 67 14.97 -6.76 4.51
CA PRO A 67 13.58 -7.03 4.88
C PRO A 67 12.68 -5.90 4.37
N ARG A 68 11.45 -6.25 3.99
CA ARG A 68 10.44 -5.23 3.67
C ARG A 68 10.19 -4.30 4.86
N MET A 69 9.81 -3.07 4.56
CA MET A 69 9.27 -2.16 5.56
C MET A 69 7.78 -2.52 5.79
N PRO A 70 7.33 -2.76 7.03
CA PRO A 70 5.92 -2.97 7.30
C PRO A 70 5.12 -1.69 7.01
N TRP A 71 3.88 -1.86 6.57
CA TRP A 71 2.92 -0.77 6.36
C TRP A 71 1.83 -0.91 7.41
N HIS A 72 1.66 0.12 8.25
CA HIS A 72 0.61 0.20 9.24
C HIS A 72 -0.28 1.39 8.90
N ASP A 73 -1.55 1.11 8.61
CA ASP A 73 -2.51 2.12 8.18
C ASP A 73 -3.90 1.79 8.70
N GLU A 74 -4.74 2.81 8.81
CA GLU A 74 -6.13 2.68 9.23
C GLU A 74 -7.04 3.22 8.14
N ALA A 75 -8.00 2.42 7.71
CA ALA A 75 -8.99 2.81 6.72
C ALA A 75 -10.40 2.61 7.27
N LEU A 76 -11.33 3.41 6.76
CA LEU A 76 -12.76 3.29 7.06
C LEU A 76 -13.57 3.24 5.77
N VAL A 77 -14.76 2.66 5.88
CA VAL A 77 -15.69 2.52 4.76
C VAL A 77 -16.99 3.18 5.17
N VAL A 78 -17.47 4.11 4.34
CA VAL A 78 -18.77 4.77 4.49
C VAL A 78 -19.70 4.33 3.37
N LEU A 79 -20.99 4.22 3.70
CA LEU A 79 -22.02 3.73 2.78
C LEU A 79 -23.14 4.77 2.65
N GLY A 80 -23.89 4.71 1.56
CA GLY A 80 -25.05 5.56 1.32
C GLY A 80 -24.69 7.02 1.02
N GLU A 81 -25.39 7.94 1.69
CA GLU A 81 -25.31 9.38 1.41
C GLU A 81 -23.92 9.97 1.63
N VAL A 82 -23.22 9.54 2.67
CA VAL A 82 -21.86 10.02 2.96
C VAL A 82 -20.87 9.58 1.87
N ALA A 83 -21.06 8.39 1.30
CA ALA A 83 -20.27 7.95 0.15
C ALA A 83 -20.56 8.80 -1.10
N ARG A 84 -21.81 9.25 -1.28
CA ARG A 84 -22.17 10.19 -2.36
C ARG A 84 -21.43 11.53 -2.19
N ASP A 85 -21.20 11.98 -0.98
CA ASP A 85 -20.46 13.23 -0.71
C ASP A 85 -18.99 13.12 -1.08
N ALA A 86 -18.35 12.00 -0.74
CA ALA A 86 -17.01 11.69 -1.21
C ALA A 86 -16.95 11.64 -2.75
N ALA A 87 -17.95 11.03 -3.40
CA ALA A 87 -18.05 11.01 -4.86
C ALA A 87 -18.24 12.41 -5.46
N ARG A 88 -19.02 13.30 -4.82
CA ARG A 88 -19.19 14.70 -5.24
C ARG A 88 -17.85 15.45 -5.19
N HIS A 89 -17.06 15.26 -4.14
CA HIS A 89 -15.72 15.84 -4.04
C HIS A 89 -14.81 15.37 -5.18
N PHE A 90 -14.82 14.07 -5.49
CA PHE A 90 -14.08 13.51 -6.62
C PHE A 90 -14.53 14.12 -7.96
N ILE A 91 -15.83 14.18 -8.23
CA ILE A 91 -16.42 14.73 -9.46
C ILE A 91 -16.01 16.19 -9.65
N GLN A 92 -16.02 16.98 -8.58
CA GLN A 92 -15.60 18.38 -8.65
C GLN A 92 -14.14 18.49 -9.08
N ARG A 93 -13.23 17.72 -8.46
CA ARG A 93 -11.81 17.73 -8.81
C ARG A 93 -11.56 17.23 -10.22
N TRP A 94 -12.24 16.16 -10.62
CA TRP A 94 -12.17 15.60 -11.97
C TRP A 94 -12.59 16.63 -13.02
N ASN A 95 -13.75 17.27 -12.83
CA ASN A 95 -14.28 18.24 -13.80
C ASN A 95 -13.41 19.50 -13.89
N ILE A 96 -12.83 19.96 -12.78
CA ILE A 96 -11.84 21.05 -12.79
C ILE A 96 -10.63 20.61 -13.61
N HIS A 97 -10.04 19.45 -13.29
CA HIS A 97 -8.84 18.98 -13.98
C HIS A 97 -9.07 18.77 -15.48
N LYS A 98 -10.24 18.20 -15.85
CA LYS A 98 -10.67 18.09 -17.24
C LYS A 98 -10.71 19.46 -17.91
N ARG A 99 -11.36 20.44 -17.28
CA ARG A 99 -11.46 21.79 -17.84
C ARG A 99 -10.09 22.45 -18.02
N GLU A 100 -9.17 22.28 -17.08
CA GLU A 100 -7.86 22.93 -17.14
C GLU A 100 -6.88 22.25 -18.11
N LEU A 101 -6.88 20.91 -18.21
CA LEU A 101 -5.85 20.17 -18.94
C LEU A 101 -6.32 19.47 -20.22
N CYS A 102 -7.61 19.09 -20.31
CA CYS A 102 -8.12 18.27 -21.41
C CYS A 102 -9.57 18.61 -21.78
N MET A 103 -9.88 19.91 -21.85
CA MET A 103 -11.23 20.42 -22.09
C MET A 103 -11.85 19.85 -23.38
N ASN A 104 -11.06 19.83 -24.45
CA ASN A 104 -11.49 19.42 -25.79
C ASN A 104 -11.38 17.91 -26.05
N ASP A 105 -10.83 17.14 -25.09
CA ASP A 105 -10.71 15.70 -25.23
C ASP A 105 -12.05 15.04 -24.87
N ASN A 106 -12.78 14.58 -25.89
CA ASN A 106 -14.06 13.92 -25.73
C ASN A 106 -13.96 12.49 -25.19
N SER A 107 -12.75 11.89 -25.16
CA SER A 107 -12.55 10.58 -24.54
C SER A 107 -12.63 10.64 -23.01
N ILE A 108 -12.42 11.83 -22.43
CA ILE A 108 -12.49 12.09 -21.00
C ILE A 108 -13.80 12.83 -20.72
N PRO A 109 -14.84 12.19 -20.16
CA PRO A 109 -16.13 12.85 -19.95
C PRO A 109 -16.13 13.78 -18.73
N PHE A 110 -17.02 14.77 -18.72
CA PHE A 110 -17.43 15.41 -17.47
C PHE A 110 -18.30 14.44 -16.67
N LEU A 111 -18.09 14.43 -15.35
CA LEU A 111 -18.85 13.59 -14.44
C LEU A 111 -19.99 14.39 -13.82
N LEU A 112 -21.09 13.71 -13.54
CA LEU A 112 -22.27 14.28 -12.87
C LEU A 112 -22.54 13.53 -11.56
N PRO A 113 -22.90 14.24 -10.48
CA PRO A 113 -23.22 13.60 -9.23
C PRO A 113 -24.54 12.85 -9.33
N LYS A 114 -24.61 11.69 -8.67
CA LYS A 114 -25.84 10.92 -8.55
C LYS A 114 -26.82 11.62 -7.61
N THR A 115 -28.11 11.55 -7.91
CA THR A 115 -29.18 12.10 -7.06
C THR A 115 -29.33 11.34 -5.75
N TYR A 116 -29.98 11.99 -4.78
CA TYR A 116 -30.31 11.40 -3.49
C TYR A 116 -31.48 10.42 -3.53
N ASP A 117 -32.30 10.50 -4.58
CA ASP A 117 -33.56 9.77 -4.71
C ASP A 117 -33.40 8.26 -4.82
N ASP A 118 -32.22 7.77 -5.21
CA ASP A 118 -31.90 6.33 -5.18
C ASP A 118 -31.66 5.91 -3.72
N LYS A 119 -32.74 5.44 -3.07
CA LYS A 119 -32.74 4.84 -1.73
C LYS A 119 -32.53 3.34 -1.83
N ARG A 120 -31.33 2.92 -2.24
CA ARG A 120 -30.92 1.53 -2.00
C ARG A 120 -30.82 1.33 -0.49
N GLU A 121 -31.69 0.48 0.03
CA GLU A 121 -31.71 0.08 1.44
C GLU A 121 -30.37 -0.60 1.77
N LEU A 122 -29.71 -0.17 2.84
CA LEU A 122 -28.44 -0.75 3.29
C LEU A 122 -28.58 -2.22 3.74
N ASN A 123 -29.81 -2.71 3.86
CA ASN A 123 -30.15 -4.07 4.28
C ASN A 123 -29.73 -5.15 3.28
N ASP A 124 -29.45 -4.78 2.03
CA ASP A 124 -29.01 -5.72 0.98
C ASP A 124 -27.49 -5.95 0.96
N ILE A 125 -26.74 -5.29 1.84
CA ILE A 125 -25.28 -5.38 1.85
C ILE A 125 -24.87 -6.67 2.56
N ASN A 126 -24.26 -7.61 1.84
CA ASN A 126 -23.65 -8.77 2.47
C ASN A 126 -22.31 -8.39 3.14
N TRP A 127 -22.36 -8.05 4.43
CA TRP A 127 -21.17 -7.71 5.22
C TRP A 127 -20.15 -8.85 5.30
N LYS A 128 -20.61 -10.11 5.20
CA LYS A 128 -19.71 -11.27 5.25
C LYS A 128 -18.83 -11.35 4.01
N SER A 129 -19.35 -11.03 2.82
CA SER A 129 -18.53 -10.96 1.60
C SER A 129 -17.60 -9.74 1.57
N PHE A 130 -17.96 -8.65 2.27
CA PHE A 130 -17.13 -7.45 2.32
C PHE A 130 -15.86 -7.64 3.17
N LEU A 131 -15.98 -8.40 4.26
CA LEU A 131 -14.88 -8.72 5.16
C LEU A 131 -14.17 -10.03 4.81
N ASP A 132 -14.58 -10.71 3.74
CA ASP A 132 -13.94 -11.94 3.30
C ASP A 132 -12.62 -11.61 2.63
N LEU A 133 -11.56 -11.50 3.44
CA LEU A 133 -10.19 -11.29 3.01
C LEU A 133 -9.55 -12.58 2.47
N THR A 134 -10.35 -13.58 2.10
CA THR A 134 -9.82 -14.78 1.46
C THR A 134 -9.06 -14.38 0.19
N PRO A 135 -7.79 -14.78 0.04
CA PRO A 135 -7.02 -14.47 -1.15
C PRO A 135 -7.78 -14.92 -2.39
N ILE A 136 -7.91 -14.04 -3.39
CA ILE A 136 -8.51 -14.38 -4.68
C ILE A 136 -7.64 -15.49 -5.30
N PRO A 137 -8.19 -16.66 -5.63
CA PRO A 137 -7.41 -17.72 -6.24
C PRO A 137 -6.88 -17.24 -7.61
N VAL A 138 -5.58 -17.43 -7.82
CA VAL A 138 -4.82 -16.95 -8.98
C VAL A 138 -5.33 -17.50 -10.33
N ASN A 139 -6.22 -18.50 -10.31
CA ASN A 139 -6.70 -19.20 -11.49
C ASN A 139 -7.99 -18.59 -12.09
N ALA A 140 -8.30 -17.32 -11.80
CA ALA A 140 -9.48 -16.62 -12.33
C ALA A 140 -9.21 -15.85 -13.64
N GLN A 141 -8.21 -16.28 -14.43
CA GLN A 141 -7.96 -15.81 -15.81
C GLN A 141 -7.86 -17.01 -16.76
#